data_AF-A0A3Q3SEG6-F1
#
_entry.id   AF-A0A3Q3SEG6-F1
#
_cell.length_a   1.000
_cell.length_b   1.000
_cell.length_c   1.000
_cell.angle_alpha   90.00
_cell.angle_beta   90.00
_cell.angle_gamma   90.00
#
_symmetry.space_group_name_H-M   'P 1'
#
loop_
_entity.id
_entity.type
_entity.pdbx_description
1 polymer ?
#
loop_
_entity_poly.entity_id
_entity_poly.type
_entity_poly.pdbx_seq_one_letter_code
_entity_poly.pdbx_strand_id
1 'polypeptide(L)'
;QGPKLSHWLYKCVFISGRSQICDGQPGPGARVKRFICSICNKTYATSQNLDVHMRIHTGERPFSCTQCGKKFTQSAHLKSHLSVHSGERPYACAICSRSFIVKYSLKLHMKKCHPSV
;
A
#
# COMPACT_ATOMS: atom_id res chain seq x y z
N GLN A 1 -35.17 27.02 -5.22
CA GLN A 1 -34.79 27.30 -3.82
C GLN A 1 -33.90 26.16 -3.35
N GLY A 2 -32.63 26.45 -3.02
CA GLY A 2 -31.70 25.48 -2.45
C GLY A 2 -31.96 25.23 -0.96
N PRO A 3 -30.93 24.86 -0.17
CA PRO A 3 -30.44 23.49 -0.04
C PRO A 3 -30.46 23.01 1.43
N LYS A 4 -30.29 21.70 1.69
CA LYS A 4 -29.84 21.22 3.01
C LYS A 4 -28.70 20.21 2.88
N LEU A 5 -27.53 20.68 3.31
CA LEU A 5 -26.31 19.94 3.59
C LEU A 5 -26.55 18.85 4.65
N SER A 6 -25.95 17.68 4.49
CA SER A 6 -25.33 16.99 5.62
C SER A 6 -24.13 16.14 5.17
N HIS A 7 -22.96 16.62 5.59
CA HIS A 7 -21.99 15.82 6.33
C HIS A 7 -21.14 14.78 5.57
N TRP A 8 -20.22 15.25 4.72
CA TRP A 8 -18.86 14.69 4.64
C TRP A 8 -17.84 15.84 4.59
N LEU A 9 -17.69 16.51 5.73
CA LEU A 9 -16.56 17.37 6.04
C LEU A 9 -15.32 16.49 6.28
N TYR A 10 -14.67 16.04 5.22
CA TYR A 10 -13.23 15.80 5.32
C TYR A 10 -12.54 17.16 5.15
N LYS A 11 -12.28 17.78 6.30
CA LYS A 11 -11.49 19.01 6.46
C LYS A 11 -10.10 18.81 5.83
N CYS A 12 -9.98 19.16 4.56
CA CYS A 12 -8.69 19.45 3.94
C CYS A 12 -8.39 20.94 4.14
N VAL A 13 -7.70 21.27 5.24
CA VAL A 13 -7.01 22.55 5.46
C VAL A 13 -5.68 22.15 6.12
N PHE A 14 -4.50 22.33 5.53
CA PHE A 14 -3.82 23.60 5.23
C PHE A 14 -2.81 23.40 4.06
N ILE A 15 -2.95 24.16 2.96
CA ILE A 15 -2.23 25.39 2.54
C ILE A 15 -0.93 25.16 1.73
N SER A 16 -0.96 25.78 0.53
CA SER A 16 0.10 26.12 -0.43
C SER A 16 0.64 25.03 -1.39
N GLY A 17 0.13 25.07 -2.63
CA GLY A 17 0.92 24.66 -3.80
C GLY A 17 0.28 23.72 -4.82
N ARG A 18 -0.94 24.04 -5.33
CA ARG A 18 -1.52 23.57 -6.61
C ARG A 18 -1.25 22.09 -7.02
N SER A 19 -2.17 21.20 -6.66
CA SER A 19 -2.46 20.04 -7.53
C SER A 19 -3.49 20.48 -8.56
N GLN A 20 -3.04 20.77 -9.79
CA GLN A 20 -3.93 21.07 -10.90
C GLN A 20 -4.84 19.87 -11.16
N ILE A 21 -6.15 20.07 -10.95
CA ILE A 21 -7.20 19.29 -11.58
C ILE A 21 -7.36 19.89 -12.98
N CYS A 22 -7.10 19.11 -14.01
CA CYS A 22 -7.54 19.42 -15.37
C CYS A 22 -8.76 18.55 -15.65
N ASP A 23 -9.93 19.18 -15.72
CA ASP A 23 -11.17 18.59 -16.18
C ASP A 23 -11.08 18.31 -17.69
N GLY A 24 -11.41 17.08 -18.09
CA GLY A 24 -11.49 16.65 -19.48
C GLY A 24 -11.86 15.16 -19.56
N GLN A 25 -13.04 14.86 -20.11
CA GLN A 25 -13.61 13.50 -20.26
C GLN A 25 -12.65 12.54 -20.99
N PRO A 26 -12.54 11.26 -20.58
CA PRO A 26 -11.85 10.25 -21.37
C PRO A 26 -12.83 9.58 -22.36
N GLY A 27 -12.62 9.84 -23.66
CA GLY A 27 -13.07 8.93 -24.73
C GLY A 27 -12.28 7.61 -24.75
N PRO A 28 -12.52 6.70 -25.71
CA PRO A 28 -11.80 5.45 -25.83
C PRO A 28 -10.32 5.74 -26.13
N GLY A 29 -9.50 5.71 -25.08
CA GLY A 29 -8.14 6.27 -25.04
C GLY A 29 -7.82 6.87 -23.66
N ALA A 30 -8.30 6.23 -22.60
CA ALA A 30 -8.29 6.76 -21.25
C ALA A 30 -6.88 7.20 -20.80
N ARG A 31 -6.68 8.51 -20.62
CA ARG A 31 -5.47 9.06 -19.99
C ARG A 31 -5.43 8.60 -18.54
N VAL A 32 -4.67 7.54 -18.25
CA VAL A 32 -4.42 7.08 -16.89
C VAL A 32 -3.87 8.25 -16.09
N LYS A 33 -4.67 8.78 -15.16
CA LYS A 33 -4.22 9.81 -14.23
C LYS A 33 -3.12 9.21 -13.35
N ARG A 34 -1.89 9.67 -13.58
CA ARG A 34 -0.70 9.21 -12.87
C ARG A 34 -0.41 10.18 -11.72
N PHE A 35 -0.05 9.63 -10.57
CA PHE A 35 0.31 10.37 -9.38
C PHE A 35 1.82 10.32 -9.21
N ILE A 36 2.48 11.47 -9.09
CA ILE A 36 3.94 11.57 -9.11
C ILE A 36 4.41 12.03 -7.73
N CYS A 37 5.44 11.36 -7.19
CA CYS A 37 6.12 11.82 -5.99
C CYS A 37 6.95 13.06 -6.29
N SER A 38 6.71 14.16 -5.57
CA SER A 38 7.46 15.40 -5.74
C SER A 38 8.93 15.34 -5.29
N ILE A 39 9.30 14.33 -4.50
CA ILE A 39 10.66 14.20 -3.93
C ILE A 39 11.54 13.32 -4.81
N CYS A 40 11.02 12.20 -5.31
CA CYS A 40 11.81 11.22 -6.08
C CYS A 40 11.27 10.94 -7.49
N ASN A 41 10.26 11.69 -7.95
CA ASN A 41 9.61 11.58 -9.27
C ASN A 41 9.08 10.18 -9.62
N LYS A 42 8.93 9.27 -8.63
CA LYS A 42 8.29 7.97 -8.84
C LYS A 42 6.82 8.15 -9.17
N THR A 43 6.35 7.37 -10.12
CA THR A 43 4.98 7.45 -10.63
C THR A 43 4.14 6.28 -10.13
N TYR A 44 2.92 6.59 -9.71
CA TYR A 44 1.95 5.68 -9.12
C TYR A 44 0.63 5.75 -9.90
N ALA A 45 -0.03 4.60 -10.02
CA ALA A 45 -1.33 4.51 -10.69
C ALA A 45 -2.48 5.11 -9.88
N THR A 46 -2.33 5.24 -8.55
CA THR A 46 -3.38 5.72 -7.65
C THR A 46 -2.81 6.68 -6.60
N SER A 47 -3.67 7.61 -6.14
CA SER A 47 -3.33 8.56 -5.08
C SER A 47 -2.96 7.86 -3.78
N GLN A 48 -3.69 6.78 -3.44
CA GLN A 48 -3.41 5.99 -2.23
C GLN A 48 -2.01 5.37 -2.24
N ASN A 49 -1.55 4.89 -3.40
CA ASN A 49 -0.20 4.34 -3.51
C ASN A 49 0.87 5.42 -3.39
N LEU A 50 0.61 6.62 -3.90
CA LEU A 50 1.48 7.77 -3.69
C LEU A 50 1.51 8.16 -2.20
N ASP A 51 0.38 8.26 -1.52
CA ASP A 51 0.30 8.57 -0.08
C ASP A 51 1.09 7.56 0.78
N VAL A 52 0.88 6.26 0.52
CA VAL A 52 1.65 5.19 1.15
C VAL A 52 3.14 5.33 0.89
N HIS A 53 3.53 5.73 -0.32
CA HIS A 53 4.92 5.97 -0.67
C HIS A 53 5.49 7.20 0.04
N MET A 54 4.73 8.28 0.21
CA MET A 54 5.19 9.50 0.89
C MET A 54 5.62 9.23 2.34
N ARG A 55 5.07 8.20 2.99
CA ARG A 55 5.52 7.74 4.32
C ARG A 55 6.99 7.33 4.38
N ILE A 56 7.60 6.98 3.25
CA ILE A 56 9.04 6.69 3.16
C ILE A 56 9.86 7.96 3.32
N HIS A 57 9.35 9.09 2.83
CA HIS A 57 10.01 10.39 2.93
C HIS A 57 9.75 11.07 4.28
N THR A 58 8.53 10.97 4.81
CA THR A 58 8.17 11.56 6.10
C THR A 58 8.59 10.70 7.30
N GLY A 59 8.89 9.41 7.06
CA GLY A 59 9.22 8.47 8.12
C GLY A 59 8.02 8.03 8.97
N GLU A 60 6.79 8.41 8.58
CA GLU A 60 5.58 8.05 9.30
C GLU A 60 5.33 6.53 9.29
N ARG A 61 5.13 5.97 10.48
CA ARG A 61 4.81 4.55 10.65
C ARG A 61 3.59 4.40 11.56
N PRO A 62 2.38 4.53 11.00
CA PRO A 62 1.14 4.57 11.80
C PRO A 62 0.82 3.25 12.50
N PHE A 63 1.33 2.12 11.96
CA PHE A 63 0.96 0.80 12.41
C PHE A 63 2.03 0.24 13.34
N SER A 64 1.73 0.07 14.63
CA SER A 64 2.66 -0.51 15.59
C SER A 64 2.24 -1.91 16.02
N CYS A 65 3.21 -2.78 16.23
CA CYS A 65 3.00 -4.08 16.86
C CYS A 65 2.92 -3.89 18.36
N THR A 66 1.81 -4.32 18.97
CA THR A 66 1.61 -4.26 20.42
C THR A 66 2.51 -5.22 21.20
N GLN A 67 2.97 -6.31 20.57
CA GLN A 67 3.79 -7.35 21.20
C GLN A 67 5.27 -6.96 21.29
N CYS A 68 5.81 -6.28 20.27
CA CYS A 68 7.25 -5.96 20.22
C CYS A 68 7.57 -4.49 19.91
N GLY A 69 6.55 -3.63 19.82
CA GLY A 69 6.72 -2.20 19.54
C GLY A 69 7.17 -1.85 18.11
N LYS A 70 7.40 -2.83 17.23
CA LYS A 70 7.85 -2.58 15.86
C LYS A 70 6.81 -1.80 15.06
N LYS A 71 7.26 -0.76 14.35
CA LYS A 71 6.40 0.12 13.55
C LYS A 71 6.51 -0.15 12.05
N PHE A 72 5.37 -0.15 11.38
CA PHE A 72 5.18 -0.44 9.97
C PHE A 72 4.47 0.73 9.27
N THR A 73 4.79 0.90 8.00
CA THR A 73 4.16 1.91 7.14
C THR A 73 2.79 1.45 6.64
N GLN A 74 2.50 0.15 6.61
CA GLN A 74 1.25 -0.40 6.08
C GLN A 74 0.64 -1.46 7.01
N SER A 75 -0.69 -1.50 7.08
CA SER A 75 -1.45 -2.47 7.88
C SER A 75 -1.23 -3.91 7.43
N ALA A 76 -1.13 -4.16 6.12
CA ALA A 76 -0.86 -5.48 5.56
C ALA A 76 0.50 -6.05 6.05
N HIS A 77 1.51 -5.20 6.17
CA HIS A 77 2.82 -5.58 6.71
C HIS A 77 2.74 -5.89 8.20
N LEU A 78 2.00 -5.11 8.97
CA LEU A 78 1.76 -5.42 10.39
C LEU A 78 1.03 -6.77 10.54
N LYS A 79 -0.04 -7.00 9.77
CA LYS A 79 -0.79 -8.27 9.81
C LYS A 79 0.11 -9.47 9.50
N SER A 80 0.93 -9.35 8.47
CA SER A 80 1.91 -10.38 8.11
C SER A 80 3.05 -10.53 9.13
N HIS A 81 3.32 -9.51 9.94
CA HIS A 81 4.30 -9.58 11.01
C HIS A 81 3.73 -10.27 12.24
N LEU A 82 2.45 -10.08 12.55
CA LEU A 82 1.80 -10.73 13.70
C LEU A 82 1.82 -12.25 13.60
N SER A 83 1.83 -12.83 12.40
CA SER A 83 1.98 -14.28 12.22
C SER A 83 3.37 -14.82 12.61
N VAL A 84 4.37 -13.96 12.78
CA VAL A 84 5.65 -14.33 13.40
C VAL A 84 5.47 -14.61 14.88
N HIS A 85 4.58 -13.87 15.56
CA HIS A 85 4.28 -14.08 16.97
C HIS A 85 3.35 -15.27 17.20
N SER A 86 2.37 -15.51 16.30
CA SER A 86 1.50 -16.69 16.41
C SER A 86 2.19 -17.99 15.95
N GLY A 87 3.28 -17.88 15.18
CA GLY A 87 3.94 -19.04 14.59
C GLY A 87 3.17 -19.67 13.42
N GLU A 88 2.04 -19.09 13.02
CA GLU A 88 1.24 -19.58 11.90
C GLU A 88 2.00 -19.48 10.57
N ARG A 89 2.06 -20.59 9.85
CA ARG A 89 2.69 -20.68 8.53
C ARG A 89 1.68 -21.18 7.49
N PRO A 90 0.70 -20.34 7.10
CA PRO A 90 -0.41 -20.76 6.25
C PRO A 90 0.00 -21.09 4.81
N TYR A 91 1.23 -20.73 4.39
CA TYR A 91 1.69 -20.92 3.02
C TYR A 91 2.67 -22.09 2.94
N ALA A 92 2.18 -23.28 2.61
CA ALA A 92 3.01 -24.46 2.39
C ALA A 92 3.44 -24.59 0.92
N CYS A 93 4.68 -25.04 0.69
CA CYS A 93 5.12 -25.52 -0.61
C CYS A 93 4.48 -26.88 -0.91
N ALA A 94 3.85 -27.01 -2.08
CA ALA A 94 3.21 -28.26 -2.49
C ALA A 94 4.21 -29.38 -2.86
N ILE A 95 5.48 -29.04 -3.09
CA ILE A 95 6.51 -29.98 -3.57
C ILE A 95 7.35 -30.51 -2.41
N CYS A 96 7.89 -29.62 -1.57
CA CYS A 96 8.78 -30.00 -0.48
C CYS A 96 8.18 -29.81 0.92
N SER A 97 6.87 -29.51 1.01
CA SER A 97 6.12 -29.33 2.26
C SER A 97 6.68 -28.26 3.22
N ARG A 98 7.57 -27.38 2.74
CA ARG A 98 8.13 -26.29 3.55
C ARG A 98 7.10 -25.18 3.74
N SER A 99 6.89 -24.75 4.98
CA SER A 99 5.86 -23.75 5.32
C SER A 99 6.45 -22.36 5.58
N PHE A 100 5.75 -21.35 5.07
CA PHE A 100 6.12 -19.94 5.09
C PHE A 100 5.02 -19.10 5.73
N ILE A 101 5.45 -18.01 6.38
CA ILE A 101 4.57 -17.04 7.04
C ILE A 101 3.92 -16.09 6.01
N VAL A 102 4.62 -15.82 4.90
CA VAL A 102 4.21 -14.83 3.89
C VAL A 102 4.17 -15.47 2.50
N LYS A 103 3.11 -15.17 1.73
CA LYS A 103 2.94 -15.66 0.34
C LYS A 103 4.11 -15.30 -0.57
N TYR A 104 4.69 -14.12 -0.39
CA TYR A 104 5.87 -13.68 -1.15
C TYR A 104 7.07 -14.63 -0.93
N SER A 105 7.33 -15.03 0.31
CA SER A 105 8.42 -15.96 0.64
C SER A 105 8.22 -17.32 0.00
N LEU A 106 6.98 -17.84 -0.02
CA LEU A 106 6.65 -19.06 -0.76
C LEU A 106 6.91 -18.88 -2.26
N LYS A 107 6.45 -17.79 -2.88
CA LYS A 107 6.69 -17.53 -4.32
C LYS A 107 8.18 -17.47 -4.65
N LEU A 108 8.99 -16.81 -3.83
CA LEU A 108 10.43 -16.73 -4.04
C LEU A 108 11.09 -18.11 -3.88
N HIS A 109 10.66 -18.89 -2.88
CA HIS A 109 11.11 -20.26 -2.71
C HIS A 109 10.77 -21.14 -3.91
N MET A 110 9.55 -21.06 -4.44
CA MET A 110 9.14 -21.79 -5.64
C MET A 110 10.06 -21.44 -6.82
N LYS A 111 10.25 -20.15 -7.11
CA LYS A 111 11.14 -19.73 -8.20
C LYS A 111 12.59 -20.18 -8.06
N LYS A 112 13.11 -20.26 -6.82
CA LYS A 112 14.52 -20.56 -6.56
C LYS A 112 14.80 -22.06 -6.44
N CYS A 113 13.94 -22.80 -5.74
CA CYS A 113 14.15 -24.21 -5.40
C CYS A 113 13.39 -25.16 -6.33
N HIS A 114 12.32 -24.68 -6.96
CA HIS A 114 11.49 -25.42 -7.90
C HIS A 114 11.29 -24.62 -9.20
N PRO A 115 12.37 -24.22 -9.89
CA PRO A 115 12.29 -23.39 -11.10
C PRO A 115 11.60 -24.07 -12.29
N SER A 116 11.45 -25.40 -12.22
CA SER A 116 10.93 -26.26 -13.29
C SER A 116 9.47 -26.70 -13.10
N VAL A 117 8.78 -26.15 -12.10
CA VAL A 117 7.33 -26.33 -11.86
C VAL A 117 6.61 -25.01 -12.11
#